data_AF-A0AAJ8JZD7-F1
#
_entry.id   AF-A0AAJ8JZD7-F1
#
_cell.length_a   1.000
_cell.length_b   1.000
_cell.length_c   1.000
_cell.angle_alpha   90.00
_cell.angle_beta   90.00
_cell.angle_gamma   90.00
#
_symmetry.space_group_name_H-M   'P 1'
#
loop_
_entity.id
_entity.type
_entity.pdbx_description
1 polymer ?
#
loop_
_entity_poly.entity_id
_entity_poly.type
_entity_poly.pdbx_seq_one_letter_code
_entity_poly.pdbx_strand_id
1 'polypeptide(L)'
;MLGDPKLESSPIPMDANFSYLELFLDFMLKYPAPTISDWPAVPAMLALADKWDTPVVSERVRNGLNHMTKRYPWEIFCFASHENNLELARKALENMGQDFKHNTMTLLDISAKDVLEPTVPYLVGLLCQLGTNREGYWNKKDHRMDVNWEKMAKEFSPRR
;
A
#
# COMPACT_ATOMS: atom_id res chain seq x y z
N MET A 1 37.70 -10.95 -16.59
CA MET A 1 37.31 -10.51 -17.94
C MET A 1 36.34 -9.35 -17.79
N LEU A 2 36.85 -8.11 -17.71
CA LEU A 2 36.05 -6.88 -17.53
C LEU A 2 36.88 -5.70 -18.05
N GLY A 3 37.06 -5.63 -19.36
CA GLY A 3 37.93 -4.62 -19.98
C GLY A 3 37.96 -4.78 -21.49
N ASP A 4 36.79 -4.81 -22.12
CA ASP A 4 36.70 -4.77 -23.58
C ASP A 4 36.59 -3.29 -23.99
N PRO A 5 37.61 -2.71 -24.67
CA PRO A 5 37.64 -1.29 -25.04
C PRO A 5 36.63 -0.92 -26.15
N LYS A 6 35.72 -1.83 -26.50
CA LYS A 6 34.64 -1.66 -27.49
C LYS A 6 33.23 -1.57 -26.90
N LEU A 7 33.10 -1.44 -25.57
CA LEU A 7 31.83 -1.05 -24.97
C LEU A 7 31.54 0.42 -25.29
N GLU A 8 31.11 0.68 -26.52
CA GLU A 8 30.47 1.94 -26.85
C GLU A 8 29.23 2.05 -25.97
N SER A 9 29.27 3.02 -25.06
CA SER A 9 28.16 3.39 -24.17
C SER A 9 26.98 3.86 -25.02
N SER A 10 26.22 2.92 -25.54
CA SER A 10 24.94 3.19 -26.18
C SER A 10 23.92 3.48 -25.09
N PRO A 11 23.23 4.63 -25.13
CA PRO A 11 22.16 4.91 -24.17
C PRO A 11 21.14 3.78 -24.21
N ILE A 12 20.88 3.14 -23.07
CA ILE A 12 19.80 2.17 -22.96
C ILE A 12 18.51 2.99 -22.86
N PRO A 13 17.61 2.95 -23.86
CA PRO A 13 16.36 3.68 -23.79
C PRO A 13 15.55 3.14 -22.61
N MET A 14 15.27 4.00 -21.63
CA MET A 14 14.43 3.68 -20.50
C MET A 14 13.12 4.45 -20.60
N ASP A 15 12.06 3.73 -20.92
CA ASP A 15 10.69 4.23 -20.84
C ASP A 15 10.25 4.31 -19.37
N ALA A 16 10.82 5.25 -18.62
CA ALA A 16 10.49 5.52 -17.24
C ALA A 16 10.53 7.04 -16.99
N ASN A 17 9.66 7.51 -16.10
CA ASN A 17 9.77 8.88 -15.61
C ASN A 17 11.13 9.05 -14.91
N PHE A 18 11.87 10.11 -15.27
CA PHE A 18 13.19 10.41 -14.73
C PHE A 18 13.21 10.37 -13.19
N SER A 19 12.18 10.92 -12.53
CA SER A 19 12.09 10.93 -11.06
C SER A 19 11.95 9.53 -10.45
N TYR A 20 11.25 8.61 -11.13
CA TYR A 20 11.12 7.23 -10.65
C TYR A 20 12.39 6.42 -10.92
N LEU A 21 13.10 6.73 -12.02
CA LEU A 21 14.38 6.09 -12.31
C LEU A 21 15.46 6.52 -11.31
N GLU A 22 15.55 7.81 -10.98
CA GLU A 22 16.47 8.31 -9.97
C GLU A 22 16.20 7.66 -8.61
N LEU A 23 14.93 7.58 -8.22
CA LEU A 23 14.52 6.90 -6.99
C LEU A 23 14.86 5.40 -7.03
N PHE A 24 14.65 4.73 -8.16
CA PHE A 24 15.00 3.33 -8.36
C PHE A 24 16.50 3.07 -8.18
N LEU A 25 17.36 3.89 -8.79
CA LEU A 25 18.81 3.81 -8.63
C LEU A 25 19.22 4.09 -7.18
N ASP A 26 18.60 5.05 -6.51
CA ASP A 26 18.83 5.32 -5.10
C ASP A 26 18.45 4.13 -4.21
N PHE A 27 17.35 3.45 -4.52
CA PHE A 27 16.95 2.22 -3.83
C PHE A 27 17.95 1.08 -4.03
N MET A 28 18.70 1.05 -5.13
CA MET A 28 19.77 0.07 -5.36
C MET A 28 21.07 0.43 -4.63
N LEU A 29 21.44 1.71 -4.63
CA LEU A 29 22.79 2.15 -4.26
C LEU A 29 22.90 2.73 -2.84
N LYS A 30 21.85 3.37 -2.30
CA LYS A 30 21.92 4.07 -1.01
C LYS A 30 21.52 3.16 0.16
N TYR A 31 22.13 3.43 1.32
CA TYR A 31 21.75 2.87 2.61
C TYR A 31 21.77 3.97 3.69
N PRO A 32 20.67 4.22 4.43
CA PRO A 32 19.36 3.56 4.28
C PRO A 32 18.70 3.91 2.93
N ALA A 33 17.80 3.05 2.47
CA ALA A 33 17.02 3.31 1.27
C ALA A 33 16.16 4.59 1.46
N PRO A 34 15.95 5.39 0.40
CA PRO A 34 15.11 6.57 0.51
C PRO A 34 13.65 6.18 0.80
N THR A 35 12.88 7.14 1.32
CA THR A 35 11.45 6.92 1.59
C THR A 35 10.62 7.32 0.38
N ILE A 36 9.60 6.52 0.06
CA ILE A 36 8.60 6.89 -0.94
C ILE A 36 7.57 7.80 -0.28
N SER A 37 7.34 8.97 -0.87
CA SER A 37 6.46 10.01 -0.30
C SER A 37 5.03 9.98 -0.85
N ASP A 38 4.82 9.32 -1.99
CA ASP A 38 3.55 9.32 -2.73
C ASP A 38 3.19 7.92 -3.24
N TRP A 39 1.89 7.60 -3.22
CA TRP A 39 1.41 6.25 -3.56
C TRP A 39 1.73 5.81 -4.99
N PRO A 40 1.52 6.62 -6.05
CA PRO A 40 1.80 6.22 -7.43
C PRO A 40 3.26 5.80 -7.69
N ALA A 41 4.20 6.26 -6.87
CA ALA A 41 5.60 5.83 -6.97
C ALA A 41 5.80 4.37 -6.54
N VAL A 42 5.00 3.82 -5.62
CA VAL A 42 5.10 2.43 -5.16
C VAL A 42 4.91 1.43 -6.31
N PRO A 43 3.77 1.41 -7.03
CA PRO A 43 3.57 0.47 -8.13
C PRO A 43 4.54 0.73 -9.29
N ALA A 44 4.93 1.99 -9.54
CA ALA A 44 5.93 2.31 -10.56
C ALA A 44 7.31 1.71 -10.22
N MET A 45 7.74 1.81 -8.96
CA MET A 45 8.99 1.23 -8.46
C MET A 45 8.98 -0.30 -8.49
N LEU A 46 7.85 -0.91 -8.11
CA LEU A 46 7.69 -2.37 -8.20
C LEU A 46 7.69 -2.85 -9.66
N ALA A 47 7.05 -2.13 -10.57
CA ALA A 47 7.08 -2.43 -12.00
C ALA A 47 8.49 -2.30 -12.59
N LEU A 48 9.27 -1.30 -12.15
CA LEU A 48 10.68 -1.18 -12.54
C LEU A 48 11.51 -2.34 -11.98
N ALA A 49 11.27 -2.72 -10.73
CA ALA A 49 11.99 -3.84 -10.12
C ALA A 49 11.69 -5.18 -10.80
N ASP A 50 10.45 -5.43 -11.19
CA ASP A 50 10.08 -6.58 -12.03
C ASP A 50 10.71 -6.51 -13.43
N LYS A 51 10.66 -5.33 -14.07
CA LYS A 51 11.21 -5.13 -15.43
C LYS A 51 12.71 -5.39 -15.50
N TRP A 52 13.46 -5.03 -14.45
CA TRP A 52 14.91 -5.14 -14.40
C TRP A 52 15.41 -6.30 -13.53
N ASP A 53 14.51 -7.17 -13.06
CA ASP A 53 14.81 -8.33 -12.21
C ASP A 53 15.65 -7.96 -10.97
N THR A 54 15.23 -6.91 -10.25
CA THR A 54 15.91 -6.41 -9.05
C THR A 54 15.09 -6.66 -7.78
N PRO A 55 15.01 -7.91 -7.27
CA PRO A 55 14.15 -8.26 -6.14
C PRO A 55 14.47 -7.47 -4.86
N VAL A 56 15.73 -7.07 -4.69
CA VAL A 56 16.19 -6.24 -3.55
C VAL A 56 15.43 -4.91 -3.49
N VAL A 57 15.13 -4.29 -4.64
CA VAL A 57 14.35 -3.04 -4.68
C VAL A 57 12.92 -3.31 -4.23
N SER A 58 12.28 -4.36 -4.75
CA SER A 58 10.93 -4.75 -4.35
C SER A 58 10.82 -5.02 -2.85
N GLU A 59 11.77 -5.74 -2.27
CA GLU A 59 11.82 -5.99 -0.82
C GLU A 59 11.96 -4.70 -0.02
N ARG A 60 12.88 -3.81 -0.42
CA ARG A 60 13.09 -2.51 0.24
C ARG A 60 11.84 -1.65 0.18
N VAL A 61 11.17 -1.59 -0.98
CA VAL A 61 9.90 -0.86 -1.15
C VAL A 61 8.83 -1.42 -0.23
N ARG A 62 8.60 -2.74 -0.26
CA ARG A 62 7.59 -3.43 0.57
C ARG A 62 7.82 -3.20 2.08
N ASN A 63 9.07 -3.32 2.53
CA ASN A 63 9.42 -3.10 3.93
C ASN A 63 9.25 -1.63 4.37
N GLY A 64 9.39 -0.71 3.42
CA GLY A 64 9.21 0.72 3.61
C GLY A 64 7.76 1.20 3.61
N LEU A 65 6.73 0.37 3.39
CA LEU A 65 5.36 0.87 3.25
C LEU A 65 4.69 1.31 4.56
N ASN A 66 5.30 0.95 5.69
CA ASN A 66 4.77 1.18 7.03
C ASN A 66 4.46 2.65 7.37
N HIS A 67 5.22 3.63 6.85
CA HIS A 67 4.95 5.05 7.10
C HIS A 67 3.82 5.59 6.23
N MET A 68 3.51 4.92 5.12
CA MET A 68 2.48 5.36 4.17
C MET A 68 1.07 5.03 4.63
N THR A 69 0.90 4.12 5.60
CA THR A 69 -0.43 3.74 6.14
C THR A 69 -1.22 4.93 6.68
N LYS A 70 -0.54 6.00 7.13
CA LYS A 70 -1.21 7.21 7.64
C LYS A 70 -1.82 8.08 6.55
N ARG A 71 -1.26 8.04 5.34
CA ARG A 71 -1.62 8.91 4.21
C ARG A 71 -2.45 8.20 3.15
N TYR A 72 -2.19 6.90 2.96
CA TYR A 72 -2.83 6.04 1.97
C TYR A 72 -3.28 4.71 2.60
N PRO A 73 -4.05 4.72 3.70
CA PRO A 73 -4.43 3.49 4.40
C PRO A 73 -5.19 2.52 3.48
N TRP A 74 -6.13 3.01 2.66
CA TRP A 74 -6.91 2.15 1.78
C TRP A 74 -6.06 1.45 0.72
N GLU A 75 -5.21 2.20 0.04
CA GLU A 75 -4.34 1.64 -1.01
C GLU A 75 -3.33 0.64 -0.42
N ILE A 76 -2.80 0.93 0.77
CA ILE A 76 -1.90 0.03 1.48
C ILE A 76 -2.64 -1.24 1.94
N PHE A 77 -3.89 -1.13 2.38
CA PHE A 77 -4.72 -2.30 2.71
C PHE A 77 -4.93 -3.19 1.48
N CYS A 78 -5.28 -2.60 0.34
CA CYS A 78 -5.45 -3.32 -0.92
C CYS A 78 -4.14 -3.99 -1.35
N PHE A 79 -3.01 -3.28 -1.30
CA PHE A 79 -1.70 -3.86 -1.59
C PHE A 79 -1.35 -5.02 -0.67
N ALA A 80 -1.54 -4.84 0.64
CA ALA A 80 -1.29 -5.87 1.64
C ALA A 80 -2.16 -7.13 1.41
N SER A 81 -3.36 -6.95 0.86
CA SER A 81 -4.25 -8.07 0.53
C SER A 81 -3.72 -8.94 -0.62
N HIS A 82 -3.05 -8.35 -1.61
CA HIS A 82 -2.44 -9.07 -2.75
C HIS A 82 -1.13 -9.75 -2.34
N GLU A 83 -0.39 -9.15 -1.42
CA GLU A 83 0.86 -9.71 -0.87
C GLU A 83 0.62 -10.65 0.32
N ASN A 84 -0.64 -10.90 0.70
CA ASN A 84 -1.02 -11.68 1.88
C ASN A 84 -0.30 -11.24 3.18
N ASN A 85 -0.07 -9.93 3.30
CA ASN A 85 0.63 -9.33 4.44
C ASN A 85 -0.38 -8.85 5.49
N LEU A 86 -0.77 -9.75 6.39
CA LEU A 86 -1.75 -9.46 7.44
C LEU A 86 -1.35 -8.27 8.33
N GLU A 87 -0.09 -8.20 8.76
CA GLU A 87 0.37 -7.15 9.66
C GLU A 87 0.28 -5.76 9.02
N LEU A 88 0.66 -5.64 7.74
CA LEU A 88 0.52 -4.39 6.99
C LEU A 88 -0.96 -4.02 6.78
N ALA A 89 -1.81 -5.00 6.49
CA ALA A 89 -3.25 -4.78 6.34
C ALA A 89 -3.89 -4.28 7.65
N ARG A 90 -3.54 -4.87 8.80
CA ARG A 90 -4.02 -4.41 10.11
C ARG A 90 -3.58 -2.98 10.37
N LYS A 91 -2.31 -2.66 10.15
CA LYS A 91 -1.79 -1.31 10.34
C LYS A 91 -2.43 -0.29 9.41
N ALA A 92 -2.76 -0.68 8.19
CA ALA A 92 -3.55 0.14 7.28
C ALA A 92 -4.95 0.40 7.84
N LEU A 93 -5.64 -0.63 8.33
CA LEU A 93 -6.96 -0.49 8.96
C LEU A 93 -6.93 0.41 10.20
N GLU A 94 -5.90 0.34 11.05
CA GLU A 94 -5.76 1.22 12.22
C GLU A 94 -5.78 2.70 11.84
N ASN A 95 -5.24 3.02 10.66
CA ASN A 95 -5.15 4.38 10.14
C ASN A 95 -6.31 4.77 9.22
N MET A 96 -7.26 3.87 8.96
CA MET A 96 -8.38 4.12 8.05
C MET A 96 -9.27 5.27 8.50
N GLY A 97 -9.31 5.59 9.81
CA GLY A 97 -9.99 6.78 10.33
C GLY A 97 -9.50 8.10 9.72
N GLN A 98 -8.24 8.16 9.25
CA GLN A 98 -7.65 9.33 8.58
C GLN A 98 -8.02 9.44 7.10
N ASP A 99 -8.62 8.41 6.52
CA ASP A 99 -9.06 8.40 5.14
C ASP A 99 -10.46 8.99 5.02
N PHE A 100 -10.58 10.24 4.59
CA PHE A 100 -11.87 10.91 4.48
C PHE A 100 -12.87 10.23 3.54
N LYS A 101 -12.39 9.39 2.60
CA LYS A 101 -13.26 8.66 1.66
C LYS A 101 -13.75 7.36 2.28
N HIS A 102 -12.91 6.64 3.00
CA HIS A 102 -13.21 5.29 3.48
C HIS A 102 -13.50 5.22 4.99
N ASN A 103 -13.26 6.27 5.77
CA ASN A 103 -13.44 6.25 7.22
C ASN A 103 -14.90 6.07 7.69
N THR A 104 -15.86 6.39 6.84
CA THR A 104 -17.29 6.16 7.07
C THR A 104 -17.84 4.99 6.27
N MET A 105 -16.98 4.19 5.60
CA MET A 105 -17.42 3.06 4.80
C MET A 105 -18.23 2.08 5.65
N THR A 106 -19.35 1.66 5.12
CA THR A 106 -20.27 0.67 5.68
C THR A 106 -20.58 -0.41 4.64
N LEU A 107 -21.31 -1.44 5.07
CA LEU A 107 -21.82 -2.47 4.16
C LEU A 107 -22.80 -1.95 3.11
N LEU A 108 -23.41 -0.77 3.33
CA LEU A 108 -24.49 -0.24 2.47
C LEU A 108 -24.00 0.75 1.42
N ASP A 109 -22.82 1.35 1.62
CA ASP A 109 -22.29 2.45 0.81
C ASP A 109 -20.89 2.18 0.24
N ILE A 110 -20.35 0.96 0.42
CA ILE A 110 -19.13 0.55 -0.26
C ILE A 110 -19.33 0.59 -1.79
N SER A 111 -18.43 1.28 -2.50
CA SER A 111 -18.56 1.40 -3.95
C SER A 111 -18.10 0.13 -4.66
N ALA A 112 -18.62 -0.09 -5.88
CA ALA A 112 -18.19 -1.21 -6.71
C ALA A 112 -16.68 -1.16 -7.01
N LYS A 113 -16.08 0.04 -7.08
CA LYS A 113 -14.64 0.19 -7.28
C LYS A 113 -13.86 -0.33 -6.06
N ASP A 114 -14.26 0.06 -4.86
CA ASP A 114 -13.57 -0.33 -3.62
C ASP A 114 -13.68 -1.84 -3.36
N VAL A 115 -14.75 -2.49 -3.81
CA VAL A 115 -14.92 -3.96 -3.73
C VAL A 115 -13.93 -4.71 -4.62
N LEU A 116 -13.48 -4.12 -5.73
CA LEU A 116 -12.63 -4.79 -6.72
C LEU A 116 -11.13 -4.66 -6.45
N GLU A 117 -10.72 -3.73 -5.59
CA GLU A 117 -9.31 -3.44 -5.33
C GLU A 117 -8.61 -4.49 -4.45
N PRO A 118 -9.17 -4.94 -3.31
CA PRO A 118 -8.54 -5.97 -2.47
C PRO A 118 -8.87 -7.40 -2.94
N THR A 119 -8.10 -8.37 -2.46
CA THR A 119 -8.43 -9.79 -2.65
C THR A 119 -9.69 -10.19 -1.88
N VAL A 120 -10.45 -11.16 -2.43
CA VAL A 120 -11.74 -11.62 -1.84
C VAL A 120 -11.60 -12.02 -0.36
N PRO A 121 -10.58 -12.81 0.07
CA PRO A 121 -10.40 -13.14 1.50
C PRO A 121 -10.34 -11.92 2.42
N TYR A 122 -9.59 -10.89 2.03
CA TYR A 122 -9.41 -9.67 2.81
C TYR A 122 -10.66 -8.80 2.78
N LEU A 123 -11.32 -8.69 1.63
CA LEU A 123 -12.59 -7.99 1.49
C LEU A 123 -13.65 -8.60 2.40
N VAL A 124 -13.87 -9.92 2.34
CA VAL A 124 -14.88 -10.59 3.17
C VAL A 124 -14.53 -10.41 4.66
N GLY A 125 -13.24 -10.48 5.02
CA GLY A 125 -12.76 -10.17 6.36
C GLY A 125 -13.15 -8.76 6.82
N LEU A 126 -12.94 -7.76 5.96
CA LEU A 126 -13.29 -6.36 6.23
C LEU A 126 -14.80 -6.19 6.38
N LEU A 127 -15.60 -6.75 5.47
CA LEU A 127 -17.05 -6.67 5.49
C LEU A 127 -17.64 -7.33 6.76
N CYS A 128 -17.11 -8.49 7.18
CA CYS A 128 -17.50 -9.09 8.46
C CYS A 128 -17.25 -8.15 9.64
N GLN A 129 -16.09 -7.49 9.66
CA GLN A 129 -15.74 -6.55 10.72
C GLN A 129 -16.62 -5.30 10.69
N LEU A 130 -16.93 -4.75 9.52
CA LEU A 130 -17.85 -3.63 9.34
C LEU A 130 -19.28 -3.97 9.79
N GLY A 131 -19.74 -5.21 9.55
CA GLY A 131 -21.04 -5.68 10.02
C GLY A 131 -21.13 -5.86 11.53
N THR A 132 -20.02 -6.23 12.17
CA THR A 132 -19.96 -6.59 13.61
C THR A 132 -19.63 -5.39 14.49
N ASN A 133 -18.77 -4.48 14.03
CA ASN A 133 -18.36 -3.28 14.76
C ASN A 133 -19.25 -2.06 14.43
N ARG A 134 -20.56 -2.28 14.29
CA ARG A 134 -21.59 -1.24 14.08
C ARG A 134 -21.81 -0.32 15.28
N GLU A 135 -21.18 -0.60 16.42
CA GLU A 135 -21.14 0.30 17.57
C GLU A 135 -20.27 1.51 17.24
N GLY A 136 -20.83 2.41 16.43
CA GLY A 136 -20.22 3.70 16.17
C GLY A 136 -20.06 4.44 17.50
N TYR A 137 -18.88 4.99 17.75
CA TYR A 137 -18.75 5.95 18.83
C TYR A 137 -19.10 7.33 18.27
N TRP A 138 -19.81 8.13 19.08
CA TRP A 138 -20.13 9.49 18.69
C TRP A 138 -18.86 10.35 18.70
N ASN A 139 -18.37 10.71 17.52
CA ASN A 139 -17.29 11.68 17.39
C ASN A 139 -17.86 13.09 17.55
N LYS A 140 -17.57 13.71 18.69
CA LYS A 140 -18.01 15.08 19.02
C LYS A 140 -17.42 16.15 18.11
N LYS A 141 -16.25 15.93 17.51
CA LYS A 141 -15.59 16.91 16.63
C LYS A 141 -16.25 16.96 15.26
N ASP A 142 -16.62 15.79 14.74
CA ASP A 142 -17.14 15.63 13.39
C ASP A 142 -18.66 15.40 13.35
N HIS A 143 -19.34 15.46 14.50
CA HIS A 143 -20.78 15.28 14.68
C HIS A 143 -21.34 14.02 13.97
N ARG A 144 -20.60 12.91 14.01
CA ARG A 144 -20.95 11.67 13.31
C ARG A 144 -20.61 10.42 14.12
N MET A 145 -21.24 9.31 13.76
CA MET A 145 -20.88 7.98 14.28
C MET A 145 -19.66 7.47 13.50
N ASP A 146 -18.54 7.31 14.18
CA ASP A 146 -17.31 6.78 13.59
C ASP A 146 -17.16 5.29 13.87
N VAL A 147 -16.61 4.59 12.89
CA VAL A 147 -16.20 3.19 13.02
C VAL A 147 -14.96 3.12 13.90
N ASN A 148 -14.92 2.19 14.87
CA ASN A 148 -13.74 1.94 15.69
C ASN A 148 -12.69 1.13 14.90
N TRP A 149 -11.97 1.84 14.03
CA TRP A 149 -10.95 1.29 13.14
C TRP A 149 -9.79 0.61 13.88
N GLU A 150 -9.42 1.11 15.06
CA GLU A 150 -8.36 0.50 15.89
C GLU A 150 -8.78 -0.88 16.42
N LYS A 151 -10.02 -1.00 16.94
CA LYS A 151 -10.56 -2.29 17.37
C LYS A 151 -10.70 -3.25 16.19
N MET A 152 -11.25 -2.76 15.07
CA MET A 152 -11.41 -3.56 13.86
C MET A 152 -10.08 -4.12 13.35
N ALA A 153 -9.02 -3.31 13.35
CA ALA A 153 -7.71 -3.76 12.91
C ALA A 153 -7.16 -4.90 13.77
N LYS A 154 -7.32 -4.83 15.10
CA LYS A 154 -6.87 -5.88 16.03
C LYS A 154 -7.60 -7.20 15.78
N GLU A 155 -8.91 -7.13 15.52
CA GLU A 155 -9.78 -8.29 15.29
C GLU A 155 -9.79 -8.77 13.84
N PHE A 156 -9.19 -8.01 12.93
CA PHE A 156 -9.20 -8.31 11.49
C PHE A 156 -8.45 -9.61 11.19
N SER A 157 -9.06 -10.41 10.32
CA SER A 157 -8.46 -11.57 9.68
C SER A 157 -9.11 -11.83 8.31
N PRO A 158 -8.32 -12.19 7.29
CA PRO A 158 -8.84 -12.67 6.01
C PRO A 158 -9.70 -13.93 6.19
N ARG A 159 -10.76 -14.07 5.41
CA ARG A 159 -11.61 -15.27 5.42
C ARG A 159 -11.14 -16.28 4.38
N ARG A 160 -11.12 -17.56 4.77
CA ARG A 160 -10.74 -18.69 3.92
C ARG A 160 -11.88 -19.14 3.04
#